data_AF-A0A1R1QM31-F1
#
_entry.id   AF-A0A1R1QM31-F1
#
_cell.length_a   1.000
_cell.length_b   1.000
_cell.length_c   1.000
_cell.angle_alpha   90.00
_cell.angle_beta   90.00
_cell.angle_gamma   90.00
#
_symmetry.space_group_name_H-M   'P 1'
#
loop_
_entity.id
_entity.type
_entity.pdbx_description
1 polymer ?
#
loop_
_entity_poly.entity_id
_entity_poly.type
_entity_poly.pdbx_seq_one_letter_code
_entity_poly.pdbx_strand_id
1 'polypeptide(L)'
;MAGDNQKRFYWILLMPALLFLGVFLVFPFVLLLILSFRDVDGMMNMLDTYSFSHYIEVFTSDVYLKTVGTTLWTALKTTVFCLLLAYPAAYLLVKAPTRKWRALFYILLVSPLLTSVVSSGET
;
A
#
# COMPACT_ATOMS: atom_id res chain seq x y z
N MET A 1 -16.23 -37.54 9.93
CA MET A 1 -15.98 -36.32 10.73
C MET A 1 -14.48 -36.16 11.02
N ALA A 2 -13.63 -36.03 9.99
CA ALA A 2 -12.16 -35.98 10.16
C ALA A 2 -11.49 -34.74 9.53
N GLY A 3 -12.29 -33.83 8.96
CA GLY A 3 -11.77 -32.63 8.28
C GLY A 3 -11.56 -31.40 9.18
N ASP A 4 -12.07 -31.42 10.41
CA ASP A 4 -12.09 -30.24 11.29
C ASP A 4 -10.82 -30.13 12.16
N ASN A 5 -10.27 -31.27 12.58
CA ASN A 5 -9.07 -31.33 13.42
C ASN A 5 -7.78 -30.93 12.67
N GLN A 6 -7.68 -31.21 11.37
CA GLN A 6 -6.55 -30.71 10.56
C GLN A 6 -6.59 -29.19 10.42
N LYS A 7 -7.76 -28.60 10.15
CA LYS A 7 -7.92 -27.14 10.05
C LYS A 7 -7.53 -26.44 11.36
N ARG A 8 -7.93 -27.01 12.51
CA ARG A 8 -7.50 -26.54 13.85
C ARG A 8 -5.99 -26.64 14.06
N PHE A 9 -5.35 -27.73 13.66
CA PHE A 9 -3.90 -27.89 13.78
C PHE A 9 -3.14 -26.88 12.92
N TYR A 10 -3.57 -26.66 11.67
CA TYR A 10 -3.00 -25.61 10.81
C TYR A 10 -3.23 -24.21 11.39
N TRP A 11 -4.40 -23.92 11.97
CA TRP A 11 -4.69 -22.65 12.64
C TRP A 11 -3.81 -22.41 13.87
N ILE A 12 -3.55 -23.43 14.68
CA ILE A 12 -2.67 -23.32 15.85
C ILE A 12 -1.22 -23.07 15.43
N LEU A 13 -0.78 -23.65 14.31
CA LEU A 13 0.55 -23.39 13.75
C LEU A 13 0.65 -22.01 13.08
N LEU A 14 -0.45 -21.50 12.52
CA LEU A 14 -0.51 -20.17 11.90
C LEU A 14 -0.63 -19.04 12.94
N MET A 15 -1.32 -19.30 14.06
CA MET A 15 -1.56 -18.34 15.15
C MET A 15 -0.30 -17.61 15.63
N PRO A 16 0.83 -18.27 15.99
CA PRO A 16 2.02 -17.56 16.46
C PRO A 16 2.65 -16.67 15.38
N ALA A 17 2.64 -17.11 14.11
CA ALA A 17 3.14 -16.31 13.00
C ALA A 17 2.25 -15.09 12.74
N LEU A 18 0.91 -15.27 12.78
CA LEU A 18 -0.06 -14.20 12.58
C LEU A 18 -0.05 -13.20 13.74
N LEU A 19 0.13 -13.69 14.97
CA LEU A 19 0.27 -12.86 16.17
C LEU A 19 1.57 -12.07 16.13
N PHE A 20 2.69 -12.70 15.76
CA PHE A 20 3.97 -12.00 15.60
C PHE A 20 3.89 -10.89 14.54
N LEU A 21 3.36 -11.20 13.35
CA LEU A 21 3.17 -10.22 12.27
C LEU A 21 2.18 -9.12 12.68
N GLY A 22 1.07 -9.51 13.31
CA GLY A 22 0.08 -8.57 13.82
C GLY A 22 0.69 -7.61 14.84
N VAL A 23 1.41 -8.12 15.85
CA VAL A 23 2.06 -7.27 16.85
C VAL A 23 3.12 -6.37 16.22
N PHE A 24 3.99 -6.90 15.36
CA PHE A 24 5.07 -6.11 14.77
C PHE A 24 4.58 -5.06 13.75
N LEU A 25 3.42 -5.27 13.14
CA LEU A 25 2.77 -4.30 12.25
C LEU A 25 1.91 -3.29 13.03
N VAL A 26 1.13 -3.76 14.01
CA VAL A 26 0.22 -2.91 14.80
C VAL A 26 1.00 -2.04 15.78
N PHE A 27 2.09 -2.53 16.36
CA PHE A 27 2.92 -1.77 17.29
C PHE A 27 3.44 -0.43 16.72
N PRO A 28 4.13 -0.38 15.55
CA PRO A 28 4.55 0.88 14.96
C PRO A 28 3.35 1.72 14.52
N PHE A 29 2.24 1.10 14.11
CA PHE A 29 1.03 1.83 13.73
C PHE A 29 0.38 2.54 14.92
N VAL A 30 0.33 1.88 16.07
CA VAL A 30 -0.17 2.46 17.33
C VAL A 30 0.77 3.55 17.83
N LEU A 31 2.09 3.35 17.74
CA LEU A 31 3.07 4.41 18.03
C LEU A 31 2.87 5.63 17.12
N LEU A 32 2.68 5.42 15.82
CA LEU A 32 2.39 6.49 14.87
C LEU A 32 1.08 7.20 15.17
N LEU A 33 0.03 6.47 15.55
CA LEU A 33 -1.24 7.06 15.97
C LEU A 33 -1.05 7.92 17.21
N ILE A 34 -0.38 7.41 18.26
CA ILE A 34 -0.09 8.16 19.48
C ILE A 34 0.74 9.41 19.17
N LEU A 35 1.75 9.29 18.30
CA LEU A 35 2.55 10.42 17.83
C LEU A 35 1.71 11.43 17.03
N SER A 36 0.77 10.96 16.21
CA SER A 36 -0.14 11.80 15.44
C SER A 36 -1.12 12.59 16.31
N PHE A 37 -1.39 12.14 17.54
CA PHE A 37 -2.21 12.86 18.53
C PHE A 37 -1.38 13.71 19.51
N ARG A 38 -0.05 13.57 19.53
CA ARG A 38 0.84 14.37 20.37
C ARG A 38 1.26 15.63 19.62
N ASP A 39 1.11 16.78 20.27
CA ASP A 39 1.52 18.05 19.71
C ASP A 39 3.05 18.22 19.80
N VAL A 40 3.66 18.61 18.68
CA VAL A 40 5.10 18.88 18.58
C VAL A 40 5.30 20.37 18.31
N ASP A 41 5.97 21.06 19.23
CA ASP A 41 6.29 22.48 19.04
C ASP A 41 7.30 22.66 17.90
N GLY A 42 7.45 23.87 17.36
CA GLY A 42 8.37 24.24 16.27
C GLY A 42 9.87 23.96 16.52
N MET A 43 10.21 23.41 17.69
CA MET A 43 11.54 22.98 18.11
C MET A 43 11.60 21.47 18.46
N MET A 44 10.62 20.68 18.01
CA MET A 44 10.46 19.24 18.30
C MET A 44 10.38 18.89 19.79
N ASN A 45 9.86 19.81 20.62
CA ASN A 45 9.56 19.51 22.02
C ASN A 45 8.16 18.90 22.14
N MET A 46 8.06 17.76 22.82
CA MET A 46 6.78 17.10 23.10
C MET A 46 6.01 17.92 24.14
N LEU A 47 4.92 18.58 23.73
CA LEU A 47 4.02 19.27 24.66
C LEU A 47 2.91 18.31 25.09
N ASP A 48 2.53 18.35 26.37
CA ASP A 48 1.54 17.44 26.99
C ASP A 48 0.08 17.88 26.69
N THR A 49 -0.15 18.45 25.51
CA THR A 49 -1.46 18.95 25.09
C THR A 49 -1.95 18.13 23.92
N TYR A 50 -3.13 17.52 24.06
CA TYR A 50 -3.79 16.78 22.97
C TYR A 50 -4.45 17.79 22.03
N SER A 51 -3.86 18.04 20.86
CA SER A 51 -4.32 19.07 19.93
C SER A 51 -5.03 18.46 18.72
N PHE A 52 -6.36 18.52 18.74
CA PHE A 52 -7.21 18.28 17.56
C PHE A 52 -7.18 19.46 16.56
N SER A 53 -6.47 20.54 16.89
CA SER A 53 -6.38 21.76 16.07
C SER A 53 -5.71 21.50 14.72
N HIS A 54 -4.69 20.63 14.67
CA HIS A 54 -3.99 20.26 13.43
C HIS A 54 -4.90 19.55 12.43
N TYR A 55 -5.82 18.69 12.90
CA TYR A 55 -6.78 18.03 12.01
C TYR A 55 -7.76 19.03 11.39
N ILE A 56 -8.18 20.04 12.16
CA ILE A 56 -9.09 21.09 11.65
C ILE A 56 -8.35 22.01 10.67
N GLU A 57 -7.08 22.33 10.93
CA GLU A 57 -6.25 23.13 10.02
C GLU A 57 -6.00 22.41 8.68
N VAL A 58 -5.81 21.08 8.69
CA VAL A 58 -5.70 20.27 7.45
C VAL A 58 -6.96 20.37 6.58
N PHE A 59 -8.15 20.47 7.18
CA PHE A 59 -9.41 20.65 6.44
C PHE A 59 -9.75 22.12 6.12
N THR A 60 -9.13 23.09 6.81
CA THR A 60 -9.43 24.53 6.63
C THR A 60 -8.39 25.22 5.74
N SER A 61 -7.19 24.66 5.63
CA SER A 61 -6.10 25.20 4.81
C SER A 61 -6.27 24.80 3.33
N ASP A 62 -6.46 25.81 2.49
CA ASP A 62 -6.54 25.70 1.03
C ASP A 62 -5.34 24.93 0.45
N VAL A 63 -4.15 25.09 1.06
CA VAL A 63 -2.92 24.41 0.61
C VAL A 63 -3.02 22.89 0.75
N TYR A 64 -3.56 22.37 1.85
CA TYR A 64 -3.72 20.93 2.06
C TYR A 64 -4.79 20.36 1.13
N LEU A 65 -5.95 21.02 1.02
CA LEU A 65 -7.02 20.61 0.11
C LEU A 65 -6.56 20.61 -1.35
N LYS A 66 -5.81 21.63 -1.77
CA LYS A 66 -5.23 21.72 -3.12
C LYS A 66 -4.20 20.64 -3.37
N THR A 67 -3.39 20.30 -2.37
CA THR A 67 -2.41 19.22 -2.49
C THR A 67 -3.10 17.87 -2.65
N VAL A 68 -4.10 17.57 -1.81
CA VAL A 68 -4.92 16.34 -1.91
C VAL A 68 -5.66 16.27 -3.25
N GLY A 69 -6.25 17.39 -3.70
CA GLY A 69 -6.91 17.45 -5.00
C GLY A 69 -5.94 17.21 -6.16
N THR A 70 -4.74 17.78 -6.11
CA THR A 70 -3.73 17.63 -7.16
C THR A 70 -3.17 16.20 -7.22
N THR A 71 -2.90 15.57 -6.06
CA THR A 71 -2.43 14.18 -6.00
C THR A 71 -3.52 13.22 -6.45
N LEU A 72 -4.77 13.43 -6.03
CA LEU A 72 -5.92 12.63 -6.47
C LEU A 72 -6.12 12.75 -7.99
N TRP A 73 -6.06 13.96 -8.53
CA TRP A 73 -6.19 14.20 -9.97
C TRP A 73 -5.06 13.53 -10.76
N THR A 74 -3.84 13.59 -10.24
CA THR A 74 -2.69 12.92 -10.86
C THR A 74 -2.85 11.40 -10.83
N ALA A 75 -3.23 10.83 -9.69
CA ALA A 75 -3.49 9.39 -9.54
C ALA A 75 -4.65 8.91 -10.43
N LEU A 76 -5.71 9.72 -10.58
CA LEU A 76 -6.83 9.39 -11.44
C LEU A 76 -6.41 9.39 -12.91
N LYS A 77 -5.65 10.40 -13.35
CA LYS A 77 -5.08 10.45 -14.70
C LYS A 77 -4.20 9.23 -15.00
N THR A 78 -3.30 8.87 -14.10
CA THR A 78 -2.43 7.70 -14.29
C THR A 78 -3.22 6.40 -14.30
N THR A 79 -4.24 6.27 -13.44
CA THR A 79 -5.12 5.09 -13.40
C THR A 79 -5.90 4.94 -14.71
N VAL A 80 -6.49 6.03 -15.22
CA VAL A 80 -7.23 6.01 -16.49
C VAL A 80 -6.29 5.67 -17.64
N PHE A 81 -5.09 6.25 -17.69
CA PHE A 81 -4.12 5.96 -18.73
C PHE A 81 -3.65 4.50 -18.68
N CYS A 82 -3.40 3.99 -17.46
CA CYS A 82 -3.07 2.58 -17.24
C CYS A 82 -4.20 1.67 -17.70
N LEU A 83 -5.46 1.96 -17.35
CA LEU A 83 -6.61 1.18 -17.81
C LEU A 83 -6.74 1.22 -19.34
N LEU A 84 -6.61 2.40 -19.95
CA LEU A 84 -6.74 2.57 -21.40
C LEU A 84 -5.65 1.82 -22.18
N LEU A 85 -4.44 1.67 -21.62
CA LEU A 85 -3.36 0.91 -22.25
C LEU A 85 -3.42 -0.59 -21.90
N ALA A 86 -3.68 -0.92 -20.64
CA ALA A 86 -3.71 -2.29 -20.15
C ALA A 86 -4.94 -3.06 -20.64
N TYR A 87 -6.11 -2.42 -20.75
CA TYR A 87 -7.34 -3.06 -21.19
C TYR A 87 -7.27 -3.60 -22.64
N PRO A 88 -6.85 -2.84 -23.67
CA PRO A 88 -6.70 -3.38 -25.01
C PRO A 88 -5.60 -4.43 -25.08
N ALA A 89 -4.50 -4.27 -24.34
CA ALA A 89 -3.44 -5.27 -24.26
C ALA A 89 -3.95 -6.59 -23.67
N ALA A 90 -4.72 -6.54 -22.57
CA ALA A 90 -5.33 -7.70 -21.93
C ALA A 90 -6.41 -8.34 -22.80
N TYR A 91 -7.24 -7.55 -23.48
CA TYR A 91 -8.28 -8.05 -24.38
C TYR A 91 -7.67 -8.79 -25.59
N LEU A 92 -6.61 -8.25 -26.18
CA LEU A 92 -5.84 -8.95 -27.22
C LEU A 92 -5.20 -10.23 -26.69
N LEU A 93 -4.73 -10.24 -25.44
CA LEU A 93 -4.17 -11.43 -24.78
C LEU A 93 -5.19 -12.57 -24.62
N VAL A 94 -6.43 -12.23 -24.27
CA VAL A 94 -7.51 -13.19 -24.05
C VAL A 94 -8.07 -13.71 -25.38
N LYS A 95 -8.11 -12.86 -26.42
CA LYS A 95 -8.70 -13.21 -27.71
C LYS A 95 -7.70 -13.77 -28.74
N ALA A 96 -6.39 -13.62 -28.53
CA ALA A 96 -5.37 -14.13 -29.44
C ALA A 96 -5.02 -15.61 -29.14
N PRO A 97 -5.07 -16.53 -30.13
CA PRO A 97 -4.69 -17.94 -29.96
C PRO A 97 -3.17 -18.17 -29.83
N THR A 98 -2.33 -17.14 -29.92
CA THR A 98 -0.87 -17.26 -30.02
C THR A 98 -0.16 -17.05 -28.68
N ARG A 99 0.29 -18.17 -28.08
CA ARG A 99 1.05 -18.28 -26.81
C ARG A 99 2.29 -17.35 -26.69
N LYS A 100 2.81 -16.86 -27.82
CA LYS A 100 4.00 -15.99 -27.91
C LYS A 100 3.76 -14.55 -27.42
N TRP A 101 2.61 -13.95 -27.75
CA TRP A 101 2.28 -12.58 -27.32
C TRP A 101 1.99 -12.50 -25.82
N ARG A 102 1.37 -13.55 -25.27
CA ARG A 102 1.18 -13.71 -23.82
C ARG A 102 2.50 -13.74 -23.07
N ALA A 103 3.46 -14.55 -23.53
CA ALA A 103 4.79 -14.64 -22.90
C ALA A 103 5.56 -13.32 -22.93
N LEU A 104 5.52 -12.56 -24.03
CA LEU A 104 6.20 -11.27 -24.14
C LEU A 104 5.68 -10.21 -23.16
N PHE A 105 4.36 -10.10 -22.98
CA PHE A 105 3.78 -9.15 -22.00
C PHE A 105 4.14 -9.51 -20.56
N TYR A 106 4.15 -10.80 -20.21
CA TYR A 106 4.61 -11.23 -18.88
C TYR A 106 6.08 -10.89 -18.67
N ILE A 107 6.95 -11.12 -19.66
CA ILE A 107 8.38 -10.79 -19.56
C ILE A 107 8.58 -9.27 -19.43
N LEU A 108 7.85 -8.46 -20.21
CA LEU A 108 7.92 -7.00 -20.17
C LEU A 108 7.41 -6.42 -18.84
N LEU A 109 6.38 -7.01 -18.22
CA LEU A 109 5.86 -6.60 -16.91
C LEU A 109 6.75 -7.04 -15.75
N VAL A 110 7.32 -8.24 -15.84
CA VAL A 110 8.20 -8.80 -14.79
C VAL A 110 9.58 -8.15 -14.84
N SER A 111 10.08 -7.75 -16.02
CA SER A 111 11.39 -7.10 -16.19
C SER A 111 11.61 -5.85 -15.30
N PRO A 112 10.74 -4.82 -15.29
CA PRO A 112 10.93 -3.64 -14.44
C PRO A 112 10.76 -3.98 -12.96
N LEU A 113 9.93 -4.98 -12.65
CA LEU A 113 9.77 -5.46 -11.27
C LEU A 113 11.06 -6.10 -10.74
N LEU A 114 11.73 -6.92 -11.57
CA LEU A 114 13.05 -7.48 -11.25
C LEU A 114 14.13 -6.40 -11.13
N THR A 115 14.13 -5.38 -11.99
CA THR A 115 15.05 -4.23 -11.89
C THR A 115 14.86 -3.46 -10.58
N SER A 116 13.62 -3.26 -10.12
CA SER A 116 13.37 -2.56 -8.83
C SER A 116 13.86 -3.36 -7.62
N VAL A 117 13.71 -4.69 -7.64
CA VAL A 117 14.12 -5.56 -6.53
C VAL A 117 15.64 -5.69 -6.45
N VAL A 118 16.33 -5.77 -7.60
CA VAL A 118 17.79 -5.90 -7.63
C VAL A 118 18.48 -4.59 -7.24
N SER A 119 17.92 -3.42 -7.58
CA SER A 119 18.49 -2.14 -7.16
C SER A 119 18.29 -1.84 -5.66
N SER A 120 17.28 -2.45 -5.01
CA SER A 120 17.09 -2.34 -3.55
C SER A 120 17.97 -3.30 -2.74
N GLY A 121 18.72 -4.20 -3.40
CA GLY A 121 19.64 -5.12 -2.75
C GLY A 121 21.05 -4.56 -2.52
N GLU A 122 21.29 -3.29 -2.87
CA GLU A 122 22.58 -2.61 -2.74
C GLU A 122 22.47 -1.39 -1.80
N THR A 123 22.09 -1.61 -0.54
CA THR A 123 22.48 -0.76 0.60
C THR A 123 22.54 -1.58 1.88
#